data_AF-A0A1J5QKC0-F1
#
_entry.id   AF-A0A1J5QKC0-F1
#
_cell.length_a   1.000
_cell.length_b   1.000
_cell.length_c   1.000
_cell.angle_alpha   90.00
_cell.angle_beta   90.00
_cell.angle_gamma   90.00
#
_symmetry.space_group_name_H-M   'P 1'
#
loop_
_entity.id
_entity.type
_entity.pdbx_description
1 polymer ?
#
loop_
_entity_poly.entity_id
_entity_poly.type
_entity_poly.pdbx_seq_one_letter_code
_entity_poly.pdbx_strand_id
1 'polypeptide(L)' 'MHWASLNDFVAMGGYGFYVWISFGLTAGCMGAELWQLRHRRRSLDQRRLA' A
#
# COMPACT_ATOMS: atom_id res chain seq x y z
N MET A 1 -21.55 -7.67 23.53
CA MET A 1 -21.48 -6.74 22.39
C MET A 1 -20.76 -5.50 22.86
N HIS A 2 -19.51 -5.28 22.42
CA HIS A 2 -18.81 -4.00 22.50
C HIS A 2 -17.44 -4.22 21.87
N TRP A 3 -17.41 -4.05 20.56
CA TRP A 3 -16.19 -3.66 19.87
C TRP A 3 -15.96 -2.20 20.23
N ALA A 4 -15.25 -1.97 21.33
CA ALA A 4 -15.20 -0.67 21.99
C ALA A 4 -14.34 0.35 21.22
N SER A 5 -13.47 -0.11 20.31
CA SER A 5 -12.51 0.77 19.64
C SER A 5 -11.92 0.14 18.37
N LEU A 6 -11.51 0.99 17.41
CA LEU A 6 -10.63 0.59 16.30
C LEU A 6 -9.34 -0.11 16.78
N ASN A 7 -8.91 0.21 18.01
CA ASN A 7 -7.81 -0.43 18.70
C ASN A 7 -8.03 -1.95 18.89
N ASP A 8 -9.26 -2.41 19.13
CA ASP A 8 -9.58 -3.84 19.21
C ASP A 8 -9.57 -4.53 17.82
N PHE A 9 -9.80 -3.80 16.71
CA PHE A 9 -9.63 -4.32 15.33
C PHE A 9 -8.16 -4.61 15.04
N VAL A 10 -7.31 -3.67 15.44
CA VAL A 10 -5.88 -3.75 15.19
C VAL A 10 -5.22 -4.74 16.14
N ALA A 11 -5.62 -4.74 17.42
CA ALA A 11 -5.11 -5.60 18.48
C ALA A 11 -5.99 -6.84 18.73
N MET A 12 -6.66 -7.33 17.68
CA MET A 12 -7.59 -8.46 17.71
C MET A 12 -6.84 -9.78 18.02
N GLY A 13 -6.39 -9.97 19.26
CA GLY A 13 -5.85 -11.21 19.82
C GLY A 13 -4.74 -11.90 19.02
N GLY A 14 -3.93 -11.17 18.26
CA GLY A 14 -2.84 -11.72 17.43
C GLY A 14 -3.16 -11.96 15.95
N TYR A 15 -4.43 -11.88 15.52
CA TYR A 15 -4.83 -12.09 14.11
C TYR A 15 -4.85 -10.82 13.26
N GLY A 16 -4.97 -9.64 13.87
CA GLY A 16 -4.96 -8.37 13.15
C GLY A 16 -3.72 -8.18 12.28
N PHE A 17 -2.57 -8.68 12.74
CA PHE A 17 -1.30 -8.57 12.03
C PHE A 17 -1.32 -9.25 10.64
N TYR A 18 -1.99 -10.40 10.51
CA TYR A 18 -2.13 -11.10 9.21
C TYR A 18 -2.91 -10.29 8.18
N VAL A 19 -3.99 -9.65 8.62
CA VAL A 19 -4.83 -8.80 7.78
C VAL A 19 -4.05 -7.57 7.37
N TRP A 20 -3.46 -6.87 8.34
CA TRP A 20 -2.69 -5.65 8.08
C TRP A 20 -1.48 -5.89 7.18
N ILE A 21 -0.78 -7.02 7.29
CA ILE A 21 0.31 -7.38 6.38
C ILE A 21 -0.22 -7.61 4.95
N SER A 22 -1.35 -8.28 4.76
CA SER A 22 -1.92 -8.53 3.42
C SER A 22 -2.38 -7.24 2.74
N PHE A 23 -3.02 -6.35 3.50
CA PHE A 23 -3.40 -5.01 3.03
C PHE A 23 -2.17 -4.13 2.77
N GLY A 24 -1.17 -4.17 3.65
CA GLY A 24 0.10 -3.45 3.47
C GLY A 24 0.88 -3.93 2.25
N LEU A 25 0.90 -5.24 1.99
CA LEU A 25 1.55 -5.82 0.82
C LEU A 25 0.85 -5.38 -0.48
N THR A 26 -0.49 -5.41 -0.48
CA THR A 26 -1.30 -4.96 -1.63
C THR A 26 -1.09 -3.48 -1.91
N ALA A 27 -1.16 -2.64 -0.86
CA ALA A 27 -0.90 -1.21 -0.96
C ALA A 27 0.54 -0.92 -1.41
N GLY A 28 1.51 -1.72 -0.95
CA GLY A 28 2.90 -1.67 -1.36
C GLY A 28 3.08 -1.97 -2.86
N CYS A 29 2.45 -3.03 -3.36
CA CYS A 29 2.45 -3.36 -4.78
C CYS A 29 1.82 -2.25 -5.64
N MET A 30 0.67 -1.71 -5.21
CA MET A 30 0.05 -0.57 -5.90
C MET A 30 0.96 0.67 -5.89
N GLY A 31 1.61 0.96 -4.76
CA GLY A 31 2.57 2.06 -4.65
C GLY A 31 3.80 1.87 -5.54
N ALA A 32 4.31 0.64 -5.62
CA ALA A 32 5.43 0.28 -6.50
C ALA A 32 5.06 0.44 -7.98
N GLU A 33 3.89 -0.06 -8.39
CA GLU A 33 3.36 0.13 -9.75
C GLU A 33 3.25 1.62 -10.10
N LEU A 34 2.68 2.44 -9.21
CA LEU A 34 2.57 3.89 -9.39
C LEU A 34 3.94 4.56 -9.46
N TRP A 35 4.90 4.12 -8.66
CA TRP A 35 6.26 4.64 -8.68
C TRP A 35 6.95 4.30 -10.00
N GLN A 36 6.83 3.06 -10.48
CA GLN A 36 7.37 2.61 -11.75
C GLN A 36 6.73 3.33 -12.94
N LEU A 37 5.42 3.57 -12.89
CA LEU A 37 4.68 4.33 -13.91
C LEU A 37 5.15 5.79 -13.95
N ARG A 38 5.34 6.43 -12.79
CA ARG A 38 5.88 7.79 -12.68
C ARG A 38 7.31 7.86 -13.21
N HIS A 39 8.14 6.86 -12.89
CA HIS A 39 9.51 6.78 -13.38
C HIS A 39 9.56 6.60 -14.90
N ARG A 40 8.69 5.76 -15.46
CA ARG A 40 8.55 5.58 -16.92
C ARG A 40 8.10 6.87 -17.62
N ARG A 41 7.17 7.63 -17.05
CA ARG A 41 6.78 8.93 -17.62
C ARG A 41 7.96 9.90 -17.70
N ARG A 42 8.83 9.95 -16.68
CA ARG A 42 10.07 10.76 -16.74
C ARG A 42 11.01 10.31 -17.86
N SER A 43 11.13 9.01 -18.11
CA SER A 43 11.98 8.50 -19.20
C SER A 43 11.43 8.78 -20.61
N LEU A 44 10.11 8.97 -20.75
CA LEU A 44 9.48 9.31 -22.04
C LEU A 44 9.51 10.81 -22.33
N ASP A 45 9.38 11.67 -21.31
CA ASP A 45 9.57 13.12 -21.46
C ASP A 45 11.00 13.46 -21.89
N GLN A 46 12.00 12.73 -21.38
CA GLN A 46 13.39 12.89 -21.82
C GLN A 46 13.61 12.57 -23.31
N ARG A 47 12.77 11.72 -23.93
CA ARG A 47 12.85 11.40 -25.36
C ARG A 47 12.11 12.40 -26.26
N ARG A 48 11.22 13.22 -25.71
CA ARG A 48 10.51 14.27 -26.47
C ARG A 48 11.29 15.58 -26.55
N LEU A 49 12.28 15.77 -25.69
CA LEU A 49 13.11 16.98 -25.61
C LEU A 49 14.52 16.81 -26.20
N ALA A 50 14.83 15.64 -26.78
CA ALA A 50 16.07 15.35 -27.51
C ALA A 50 15.75 15.15 -29.00
#